data_AF-A0A9X2MEG8-F1
#
_entry.id   AF-A0A9X2MEG8-F1
#
_cell.length_a   1.000
_cell.length_b   1.000
_cell.length_c   1.000
_cell.angle_alpha   90.00
_cell.angle_beta   90.00
_cell.angle_gamma   90.00
#
_symmetry.space_group_name_H-M   'P 1'
#
loop_
_entity.id
_entity.type
_entity.pdbx_description
1 polymer ?
#
loop_
_entity_poly.entity_id
_entity_poly.type
_entity_poly.pdbx_seq_one_letter_code
_entity_poly.pdbx_strand_id
1 'polypeptide(L)'
;MNNNVYNTFFEVIENLKKNKNVKSIIHVGSSKDNIYEENCKINDIDLFIIVENQEENQIRKIEKINGIEFDFNYISVEGCYSFLENKTYFFLNIKDGKLLYDENDLGKGILSLCGEKYKEGPTKISSSEKRFQVEQLLSDISRLKNKEEYEDFEYDFLIYM
;
A
#
# COMPACT_ATOMS: atom_id res chain seq x y z
N MET A 1 26.84 11.42 -4.64
CA MET A 1 26.61 9.96 -4.61
C MET A 1 26.64 9.45 -6.04
N ASN A 2 27.52 8.49 -6.35
CA ASN A 2 27.57 7.83 -7.67
C ASN A 2 26.86 6.48 -7.59
N ASN A 3 25.61 6.49 -7.10
CA ASN A 3 24.81 5.28 -6.92
C ASN A 3 23.75 5.22 -8.03
N ASN A 4 23.84 4.21 -8.89
CA ASN A 4 22.90 3.99 -10.00
C ASN A 4 21.44 3.89 -9.51
N VAL A 5 21.23 3.35 -8.31
CA VAL A 5 19.90 3.22 -7.68
C VAL A 5 19.33 4.59 -7.33
N TYR A 6 20.10 5.40 -6.59
CA TYR A 6 19.66 6.74 -6.19
C TYR A 6 19.40 7.63 -7.41
N ASN A 7 20.26 7.59 -8.42
CA ASN A 7 20.09 8.39 -9.63
C ASN A 7 18.80 7.98 -10.38
N THR A 8 18.57 6.67 -10.55
CA THR A 8 17.35 6.17 -11.18
C THR A 8 16.11 6.60 -10.39
N PHE A 9 16.13 6.43 -9.07
CA PHE A 9 15.03 6.88 -8.20
C PHE A 9 14.78 8.39 -8.35
N PHE A 10 15.81 9.20 -8.26
CA PHE A 10 15.70 10.65 -8.39
C PHE A 10 15.09 11.05 -9.75
N GLU A 11 15.56 10.46 -10.86
CA GLU A 11 15.01 10.70 -12.19
C GLU A 11 13.53 10.32 -12.29
N VAL A 12 13.11 9.20 -11.71
CA VAL A 12 11.70 8.78 -11.67
C VAL A 12 10.85 9.79 -10.91
N ILE A 13 11.30 10.22 -9.72
CA ILE A 13 10.58 11.20 -8.90
C ILE A 13 10.46 12.56 -9.62
N GLU A 14 11.54 13.05 -10.22
CA GLU A 14 11.52 14.31 -10.99
C GLU A 14 10.62 14.22 -12.23
N ASN A 15 10.52 13.06 -12.87
CA ASN A 15 9.60 12.86 -13.98
C ASN A 15 8.13 12.83 -13.52
N LEU A 16 7.83 12.20 -12.38
CA LEU A 16 6.48 12.20 -11.80
C LEU A 16 6.01 13.62 -11.46
N LYS A 17 6.89 14.45 -10.88
CA LYS A 17 6.60 15.86 -10.52
C LYS A 17 6.22 16.73 -11.71
N LYS A 18 6.59 16.36 -12.95
CA LYS A 18 6.22 17.12 -14.16
C LYS A 18 4.74 16.96 -14.51
N ASN A 19 4.08 15.90 -14.02
CA ASN A 19 2.67 15.67 -14.26
C ASN A 19 1.83 16.54 -13.29
N LYS A 20 1.10 17.52 -13.83
CA LYS A 20 0.21 18.41 -13.05
C LYS A 20 -0.89 17.67 -12.28
N ASN A 21 -1.20 16.44 -12.69
CA ASN A 21 -2.17 15.60 -12.00
C ASN A 21 -1.63 15.04 -10.69
N VAL A 22 -0.30 14.93 -10.53
CA VAL A 22 0.34 14.44 -9.30
C VAL A 22 0.35 15.56 -8.29
N LYS A 23 -0.25 15.31 -7.12
CA LYS A 23 -0.37 16.27 -6.01
C LYS A 23 0.54 15.94 -4.85
N SER A 24 0.85 14.67 -4.65
CA SER A 24 1.82 14.26 -3.64
C SER A 24 2.51 12.97 -4.04
N ILE A 25 3.76 12.81 -3.62
CA ILE A 25 4.52 11.57 -3.76
C ILE A 25 5.08 11.20 -2.39
N ILE A 26 4.76 9.98 -1.95
CA ILE A 26 5.16 9.43 -0.66
C ILE A 26 5.93 8.13 -0.93
N HIS A 27 7.16 8.06 -0.45
CA HIS A 27 7.96 6.85 -0.45
C HIS A 27 7.58 5.99 0.75
N VAL A 28 7.11 4.78 0.48
CA VAL A 28 6.73 3.82 1.51
C VAL A 28 7.59 2.55 1.41
N GLY A 29 7.25 1.53 2.19
CA GLY A 29 8.00 0.28 2.20
C GLY A 29 9.37 0.40 2.89
N SER A 30 10.17 -0.64 2.74
CA SER A 30 11.44 -0.79 3.45
C SER A 30 12.58 0.04 2.85
N SER A 31 12.48 0.40 1.56
CA SER A 31 13.56 1.09 0.84
C SER A 31 13.66 2.59 1.15
N LYS A 32 12.62 3.18 1.75
CA LYS A 32 12.54 4.63 2.04
C LYS A 32 13.68 5.19 2.88
N ASP A 33 14.25 4.38 3.77
CA ASP A 33 15.33 4.81 4.67
C ASP A 33 16.71 4.48 4.09
N ASN A 34 16.81 3.38 3.33
CA ASN A 34 18.09 2.84 2.84
C ASN A 34 18.54 3.47 1.51
N ILE A 35 17.66 4.17 0.78
CA ILE A 35 17.97 4.68 -0.56
C ILE A 35 19.03 5.78 -0.58
N TYR A 36 19.28 6.40 0.57
CA TYR A 36 20.27 7.45 0.77
C TYR A 36 21.62 6.92 1.26
N GLU A 37 21.75 5.60 1.43
CA GLU A 37 23.01 4.97 1.85
C GLU A 37 23.97 4.75 0.67
N GLU A 38 25.27 4.83 0.96
CA GLU A 38 26.29 4.44 -0.02
C GLU A 38 26.24 2.92 -0.26
N ASN A 39 26.29 2.50 -1.53
CA ASN A 39 26.19 1.09 -1.95
C ASN A 39 24.88 0.37 -1.56
N CYS A 40 23.77 1.10 -1.43
CA CYS A 40 22.47 0.49 -1.14
C CYS A 40 22.10 -0.59 -2.17
N LYS A 41 21.60 -1.73 -1.68
CA LYS A 41 21.09 -2.84 -2.50
C LYS A 41 19.57 -2.86 -2.39
N ILE A 42 18.92 -2.01 -3.16
CA ILE A 42 17.46 -1.93 -3.25
C ILE A 42 17.06 -2.48 -4.60
N ASN A 43 16.13 -3.42 -4.60
CA ASN A 43 15.58 -4.01 -5.81
C ASN A 43 14.14 -3.57 -6.06
N ASP A 44 13.47 -3.03 -5.04
CA ASP A 44 12.05 -2.70 -4.99
C ASP A 44 11.81 -1.34 -4.31
N ILE A 45 10.99 -0.51 -4.95
CA ILE A 45 10.63 0.83 -4.47
C ILE A 45 9.12 1.00 -4.54
N ASP A 46 8.50 1.16 -3.38
CA ASP A 46 7.07 1.42 -3.26
C ASP A 46 6.78 2.92 -3.21
N LEU A 47 5.95 3.40 -4.14
CA LEU A 47 5.55 4.80 -4.21
C LEU A 47 4.03 4.92 -4.14
N PHE A 48 3.55 5.75 -3.21
CA PHE A 48 2.17 6.18 -3.15
C PHE A 48 2.08 7.58 -3.76
N ILE A 49 1.27 7.72 -4.79
CA ILE A 49 1.19 8.92 -5.62
C ILE A 49 -0.25 9.41 -5.57
N ILE A 50 -0.48 10.52 -4.87
CA ILE A 50 -1.81 11.12 -4.80
C ILE A 50 -2.03 11.91 -6.07
N VAL A 51 -3.12 11.62 -6.77
CA VAL A 51 -3.51 12.27 -8.03
C VAL A 51 -4.86 12.94 -7.92
N GLU A 52 -5.03 14.05 -8.62
CA GLU A 52 -6.26 14.86 -8.58
C GLU A 52 -7.38 14.26 -9.44
N ASN A 53 -7.08 13.92 -10.69
CA ASN A 53 -8.05 13.43 -11.67
C ASN A 53 -7.81 11.93 -11.89
N GLN A 54 -8.60 11.09 -11.23
CA GLN A 54 -8.65 9.64 -11.40
C GLN A 54 -10.01 9.14 -10.89
N GLU A 55 -10.69 8.31 -11.69
CA GLU A 55 -12.01 7.76 -11.33
C GLU A 55 -11.90 6.62 -10.30
N GLU A 56 -10.92 5.74 -10.46
CA GLU A 56 -10.70 4.64 -9.53
C GLU A 56 -10.01 5.11 -8.24
N ASN A 57 -10.31 4.48 -7.11
CA ASN A 57 -9.64 4.79 -5.84
C ASN A 57 -8.13 4.52 -5.90
N GLN A 58 -7.71 3.46 -6.61
CA GLN A 58 -6.31 3.07 -6.73
C GLN A 58 -6.04 2.41 -8.08
N ILE A 59 -4.98 2.85 -8.77
CA ILE A 59 -4.39 2.17 -9.92
C ILE A 59 -2.96 1.76 -9.53
N ARG A 60 -2.70 0.45 -9.53
CA ARG A 60 -1.37 -0.11 -9.24
C ARG A 60 -0.64 -0.43 -10.53
N LYS A 61 0.62 0.00 -10.65
CA LYS A 61 1.47 -0.23 -11.80
C LYS A 61 2.87 -0.63 -11.35
N ILE A 62 3.30 -1.83 -11.73
CA ILE A 62 4.65 -2.33 -11.43
C ILE A 62 5.50 -2.18 -12.69
N GLU A 63 6.64 -1.50 -12.59
CA GLU A 63 7.58 -1.34 -13.71
C GLU A 63 9.02 -1.59 -13.28
N LYS A 64 9.84 -2.10 -14.20
CA LYS A 64 11.27 -2.28 -13.96
C LYS A 64 12.08 -1.23 -14.71
N ILE A 65 12.76 -0.34 -13.99
CA ILE A 65 13.53 0.78 -14.53
C ILE A 65 14.99 0.62 -14.08
N ASN A 66 15.93 0.52 -15.03
CA ASN A 66 17.36 0.30 -14.77
C ASN A 66 17.65 -0.88 -13.82
N GLY A 67 16.83 -1.92 -13.86
CA GLY A 67 16.97 -3.12 -13.04
C GLY A 67 16.27 -3.06 -11.68
N ILE A 68 15.66 -1.92 -11.31
CA ILE A 68 14.94 -1.70 -10.06
C ILE A 68 13.44 -1.78 -10.35
N GLU A 69 12.71 -2.52 -9.54
CA GLU A 69 11.25 -2.59 -9.58
C GLU A 69 10.64 -1.40 -8.83
N PHE A 70 9.72 -0.70 -9.48
CA PHE A 70 8.93 0.36 -8.91
C PHE A 70 7.48 -0.09 -8.86
N ASP A 71 6.90 -0.09 -7.67
CA ASP A 71 5.49 -0.31 -7.44
C ASP A 71 4.79 1.05 -7.25
N PHE A 72 4.21 1.56 -8.34
CA PHE A 72 3.49 2.81 -8.36
C PHE A 72 2.03 2.59 -7.98
N ASN A 73 1.62 3.14 -6.86
CA ASN A 73 0.24 3.14 -6.39
C ASN A 73 -0.33 4.55 -6.56
N TYR A 74 -1.05 4.77 -7.67
CA TYR A 74 -1.74 6.03 -7.95
C TYR A 74 -3.09 6.03 -7.26
N ILE A 75 -3.32 7.00 -6.38
CA ILE A 75 -4.49 7.04 -5.51
C ILE A 75 -5.20 8.36 -5.72
N SER A 76 -6.50 8.30 -6.00
CA SER A 76 -7.31 9.52 -6.12
C SER A 76 -7.46 10.19 -4.75
N VAL A 77 -7.73 11.50 -4.74
CA VAL A 77 -8.03 12.22 -3.49
C VAL A 77 -9.22 11.58 -2.77
N GLU A 78 -10.27 11.21 -3.51
CA GLU A 78 -11.43 10.48 -2.98
C GLU A 78 -11.04 9.10 -2.43
N GLY A 79 -10.17 8.38 -3.13
CA GLY A 79 -9.63 7.09 -2.70
C GLY A 79 -8.90 7.18 -1.36
N CYS A 80 -8.12 8.24 -1.15
CA CYS A 80 -7.44 8.48 0.13
C CYS A 80 -8.45 8.57 1.29
N TYR A 81 -9.52 9.34 1.13
CA TYR A 81 -10.56 9.47 2.16
C TYR A 81 -11.37 8.18 2.34
N SER A 82 -11.68 7.48 1.25
CA SER A 82 -12.35 6.17 1.31
C SER A 82 -11.51 5.14 2.08
N PHE A 83 -10.21 5.08 1.83
CA PHE A 83 -9.31 4.15 2.55
C PHE A 83 -9.16 4.51 4.03
N LEU A 84 -9.14 5.80 4.38
CA LEU A 84 -9.14 6.28 5.76
C LEU A 84 -10.43 5.89 6.50
N GLU A 85 -11.58 6.10 5.88
CA GLU A 85 -12.88 5.75 6.45
C GLU A 85 -12.99 4.26 6.72
N ASN A 86 -12.57 3.44 5.73
CA ASN A 86 -12.59 1.98 5.82
C ASN A 86 -11.44 1.40 6.67
N LYS A 87 -10.58 2.23 7.25
CA LYS A 87 -9.38 1.82 8.01
C LYS A 87 -8.53 0.78 7.25
N THR A 88 -8.36 0.99 5.95
CA THR A 88 -7.70 0.04 5.07
C THR A 88 -6.24 -0.13 5.47
N TYR A 89 -5.86 -1.34 5.92
CA TYR A 89 -4.60 -1.58 6.63
C TYR A 89 -3.36 -1.13 5.84
N PHE A 90 -3.25 -1.52 4.57
CA PHE A 90 -2.10 -1.15 3.73
C PHE A 90 -1.97 0.38 3.59
N PHE A 91 -3.09 1.09 3.53
CA PHE A 91 -3.12 2.54 3.39
C PHE A 91 -2.78 3.23 4.70
N LEU A 92 -3.29 2.76 5.85
CA LEU A 92 -2.94 3.34 7.15
C LEU A 92 -1.44 3.23 7.47
N ASN A 93 -0.77 2.19 6.95
CA ASN A 93 0.67 2.01 7.11
C ASN A 93 1.52 3.09 6.43
N ILE A 94 0.96 3.88 5.51
CA ILE A 94 1.68 4.98 4.88
C ILE A 94 2.02 6.10 5.88
N LYS A 95 1.43 6.11 7.08
CA LYS A 95 1.71 7.11 8.14
C LYS A 95 3.20 7.31 8.44
N ASP A 96 4.03 6.29 8.20
CA ASP A 96 5.49 6.36 8.40
C ASP A 96 6.25 6.70 7.11
N GLY A 97 5.55 6.94 6.01
CA GLY A 97 6.09 7.22 4.69
C GLY A 97 6.89 8.51 4.65
N LYS A 98 7.84 8.59 3.72
CA LYS A 98 8.68 9.76 3.50
C LYS A 98 8.10 10.60 2.37
N LEU A 99 7.67 11.81 2.69
CA LEU A 99 7.14 12.77 1.73
C LEU A 99 8.26 13.26 0.79
N LEU A 100 8.12 13.05 -0.52
CA LEU A 100 9.08 13.44 -1.54
C LEU A 100 8.63 14.66 -2.36
N TYR A 101 7.31 14.86 -2.44
CA TYR A 101 6.65 15.96 -3.12
C TYR A 101 5.28 16.18 -2.49
N ASP A 102 4.88 17.44 -2.33
CA ASP A 102 3.56 17.76 -1.77
C ASP A 102 3.08 19.13 -2.23
N GLU A 103 1.95 19.14 -2.95
CA GLU A 103 1.25 20.34 -3.37
C GLU A 103 0.21 20.70 -2.31
N ASN A 104 0.27 21.94 -1.79
CA ASN A 104 -0.67 22.48 -0.81
C ASN A 104 -0.81 21.64 0.48
N ASP A 105 0.27 20.98 0.92
CA ASP A 105 0.31 20.12 2.13
C ASP A 105 -0.71 18.96 2.12
N LEU A 106 -1.19 18.52 0.95
CA LEU A 106 -2.18 17.45 0.83
C LEU A 106 -1.68 16.12 1.41
N GLY A 107 -0.51 15.66 0.96
CA GLY A 107 0.11 14.42 1.41
C GLY A 107 0.43 14.45 2.90
N LYS A 108 0.95 15.58 3.40
CA LYS A 108 1.15 15.79 4.84
C LYS A 108 -0.15 15.67 5.64
N GLY A 109 -1.26 16.22 5.14
CA GLY A 109 -2.58 16.06 5.74
C GLY A 109 -3.03 14.60 5.79
N ILE A 110 -2.91 13.89 4.66
CA ILE A 110 -3.24 12.45 4.57
C ILE A 110 -2.38 11.60 5.52
N LEU A 111 -1.07 11.84 5.60
CA LEU A 111 -0.17 11.15 6.53
C LEU A 111 -0.61 11.34 8.00
N SER A 112 -0.99 12.56 8.37
CA SER A 112 -1.50 12.86 9.71
C SER A 112 -2.77 12.07 10.01
N LEU A 113 -3.74 12.08 9.10
CA LEU A 113 -5.00 11.34 9.23
C LEU A 113 -4.77 9.82 9.31
N CYS A 114 -3.84 9.28 8.52
CA CYS A 114 -3.45 7.87 8.62
C CYS A 114 -2.90 7.54 10.01
N GLY A 115 -2.05 8.41 10.56
CA GLY A 115 -1.49 8.26 11.90
C GLY A 115 -2.55 8.31 13.01
N GLU A 116 -3.56 9.17 12.87
CA GLU A 116 -4.70 9.23 13.79
C GLU A 116 -5.55 7.96 13.70
N LYS A 117 -5.95 7.56 12.48
CA LYS A 117 -6.76 6.37 12.24
C LYS A 117 -6.07 5.08 12.66
N TYR A 118 -4.76 4.97 12.44
CA TYR A 118 -3.98 3.82 12.89
C TYR A 118 -4.02 3.66 14.42
N LYS A 119 -3.97 4.77 15.18
CA LYS A 119 -4.03 4.75 16.65
C LYS A 119 -5.39 4.33 17.19
N GLU A 120 -6.47 4.55 16.44
CA GLU A 120 -7.80 4.05 16.81
C GLU A 120 -7.86 2.50 16.83
N GLY A 121 -6.97 1.85 16.09
CA GLY A 121 -6.95 0.39 15.92
C GLY A 121 -8.10 -0.13 15.06
N PRO A 122 -8.09 -1.45 14.77
CA PRO A 122 -9.12 -2.10 13.98
C PRO A 122 -10.46 -2.08 14.72
N THR A 123 -11.55 -2.06 13.95
CA THR A 123 -12.89 -2.22 14.53
C THR A 123 -13.00 -3.58 15.18
N LYS A 124 -13.53 -3.62 16.40
CA LYS A 124 -13.70 -4.88 17.13
C LYS A 124 -14.73 -5.74 16.41
N ILE A 125 -14.29 -6.91 15.97
CA ILE A 125 -15.15 -7.92 15.34
C ILE A 125 -16.31 -8.28 16.28
N SER A 126 -17.53 -8.25 15.76
CA SER A 126 -18.75 -8.58 16.49
C SER A 126 -18.80 -10.07 16.87
N SER A 127 -19.62 -10.43 17.85
CA SER A 127 -19.80 -11.84 18.24
C SER A 127 -20.35 -12.71 17.11
N SER A 128 -21.22 -12.15 16.26
CA SER A 128 -21.76 -12.82 15.08
C SER A 128 -20.70 -13.09 14.03
N GLU A 129 -19.84 -12.11 13.72
CA GLU A 129 -18.75 -12.28 12.75
C GLU A 129 -17.71 -13.28 13.27
N LYS A 130 -17.37 -13.23 14.56
CA LYS A 130 -16.49 -14.25 15.18
C LYS A 130 -17.06 -15.65 15.02
N ARG A 131 -18.37 -15.81 15.28
CA ARG A 131 -19.04 -17.10 15.13
C ARG A 131 -19.01 -17.57 13.68
N PHE A 132 -19.30 -16.67 12.74
CA PHE A 132 -19.23 -16.97 11.32
C PHE A 132 -17.83 -17.43 10.90
N GLN A 133 -16.77 -16.73 11.33
CA GLN A 133 -15.38 -17.14 11.07
C GLN A 133 -15.05 -18.52 11.65
N VAL A 134 -15.52 -18.83 12.87
CA VAL A 134 -15.34 -20.16 13.48
C VAL A 134 -16.07 -21.23 12.67
N GLU A 135 -17.31 -20.96 12.23
CA GLU A 135 -18.09 -21.89 11.42
C GLU A 135 -17.43 -22.13 10.05
N GLN A 136 -16.89 -21.07 9.42
CA GLN A 136 -16.11 -21.14 8.19
C GLN A 136 -14.87 -22.04 8.37
N LEU A 137 -14.06 -21.77 9.40
CA LEU A 137 -12.87 -22.56 9.73
C LEU A 137 -13.18 -24.03 9.98
N LEU A 138 -14.26 -24.32 10.71
CA LEU A 138 -14.70 -25.70 10.96
C LEU A 138 -15.15 -26.40 9.67
N SER A 139 -15.86 -25.69 8.80
CA SER A 139 -16.24 -26.18 7.48
C SER A 139 -15.01 -26.51 6.64
N ASP A 140 -14.06 -25.59 6.55
CA ASP A 140 -12.84 -25.77 5.74
C ASP A 140 -11.99 -26.95 6.27
N ILE A 141 -11.84 -27.08 7.59
CA ILE A 141 -11.18 -28.24 8.22
C ILE A 141 -11.93 -29.55 7.93
N SER A 142 -13.27 -29.52 7.89
CA SER A 142 -14.06 -30.72 7.58
C SER A 142 -13.84 -31.17 6.14
N ARG A 143 -13.82 -30.23 5.18
CA ARG A 143 -13.57 -30.51 3.76
C ARG A 143 -12.16 -31.07 3.55
N LEU A 144 -11.17 -30.59 4.28
CA LEU A 144 -9.81 -31.14 4.28
C LEU A 144 -9.74 -32.62 4.73
N LYS A 145 -10.80 -33.21 5.29
CA LYS A 145 -10.80 -34.65 5.59
C LYS A 145 -11.19 -35.51 4.38
N ASN A 146 -11.78 -34.91 3.35
CA ASN A 146 -12.23 -35.58 2.14
C ASN A 146 -11.38 -35.15 0.94
N LYS A 147 -10.45 -36.02 0.52
CA LYS A 147 -9.53 -35.74 -0.60
C LYS A 147 -10.20 -35.43 -1.94
N GLU A 148 -11.44 -35.86 -2.13
CA GLU A 148 -12.21 -35.59 -3.36
C GLU A 148 -12.65 -34.12 -3.46
N GLU A 149 -12.73 -33.38 -2.35
CA GLU A 149 -13.20 -31.99 -2.33
C GLU A 149 -12.06 -30.97 -2.49
N TYR A 150 -10.81 -31.43 -2.65
CA TYR A 150 -9.63 -30.57 -2.64
C TYR A 150 -9.50 -29.69 -3.88
N GLU A 151 -9.94 -30.17 -5.04
CA GLU A 151 -9.85 -29.43 -6.30
C GLU A 151 -11.10 -28.55 -6.56
N ASP A 152 -12.17 -28.75 -5.78
CA ASP A 152 -13.44 -28.04 -5.95
C ASP A 152 -13.52 -26.74 -5.12
N PHE A 153 -12.56 -26.49 -4.22
CA PHE A 153 -12.56 -25.33 -3.33
C PHE A 153 -11.19 -24.66 -3.19
N GLU A 154 -11.19 -23.33 -3.23
CA GLU A 154 -10.06 -22.52 -2.79
C GLU A 154 -10.13 -22.36 -1.27
N TYR A 155 -9.03 -22.72 -0.59
CA TYR A 155 -8.97 -22.72 0.86
C TYR A 155 -8.26 -21.47 1.38
N ASP A 156 -9.03 -20.47 1.80
CA ASP A 156 -8.50 -19.25 2.42
C ASP A 156 -8.36 -19.40 3.94
N PHE A 157 -7.33 -20.12 4.37
CA PHE A 157 -7.00 -20.17 5.78
C PHE A 157 -6.26 -18.88 6.20
N LEU A 158 -6.83 -18.15 7.17
CA LEU A 158 -6.13 -17.14 8.00
C LEU A 158 -5.64 -15.86 7.29
N ILE A 159 -6.19 -15.47 6.13
CA ILE A 159 -5.75 -14.23 5.42
C ILE A 159 -6.28 -12.93 6.09
N TYR A 160 -7.30 -13.00 6.94
CA TYR A 160 -7.94 -11.81 7.56
C TYR A 160 -7.80 -11.76 9.10
N MET A 161 -6.59 -11.98 9.61
CA MET A 161 -6.26 -11.65 11.01
C MET A 161 -5.48 -10.35 11.13
#